data_AF-A0A9P6TD35-F1
#
_entry.id   AF-A0A9P6TD35-F1
#
_cell.length_a   1.000
_cell.length_b   1.000
_cell.length_c   1.000
_cell.angle_alpha   90.00
_cell.angle_beta   90.00
_cell.angle_gamma   90.00
#
_symmetry.space_group_name_H-M   'P 1'
#
loop_
_entity.id
_entity.type
_entity.pdbx_description
1 polymer ?
#
loop_
_entity_poly.entity_id
_entity_poly.type
_entity_poly.pdbx_seq_one_letter_code
_entity_poly.pdbx_strand_id
1 'polypeptide(L)'
;MLFRSLIAALALTASVVKGTGVTPVSTDVTAQFTVCADVIVKLGPSFQDACKKDKPDDIVHGLINVHASLLDLSAHIDAGVGVWADADIKVFVGLYVNLMVKLQALLKIIVAGGQTDSCRSSLLALSDPLKVVLSVFINAGIDVDATIGAHVDLDVLATVGISLGIQANVGVGASV
;
A
#
# COMPACT_ATOMS: atom_id res chain seq x y z
N MET A 1 -1.76 39.70 5.24
CA MET A 1 -1.68 39.92 3.77
C MET A 1 -0.21 40.12 3.43
N LEU A 2 0.44 39.43 2.51
CA LEU A 2 0.07 38.42 1.53
C LEU A 2 1.40 37.81 1.04
N PHE A 3 1.47 36.49 1.06
CA PHE A 3 2.09 35.61 0.06
C PHE A 3 2.90 36.25 -1.07
N ARG A 4 4.16 35.83 -1.23
CA ARG A 4 4.71 35.18 -2.45
C ARG A 4 6.24 35.05 -2.35
N SER A 5 6.78 33.97 -2.91
CA SER A 5 8.20 33.62 -3.05
C SER A 5 8.87 32.89 -1.89
N LEU A 6 8.43 31.65 -1.66
CA LEU A 6 9.33 30.61 -1.15
C LEU A 6 9.00 29.25 -1.80
N ILE A 7 9.07 29.19 -3.13
CA ILE A 7 9.10 27.94 -3.90
C ILE A 7 10.24 28.11 -4.91
N ALA A 8 11.48 27.87 -4.48
CA ALA A 8 12.64 27.64 -5.36
C ALA A 8 13.90 27.39 -4.51
N ALA A 9 13.91 26.33 -3.70
CA ALA A 9 15.15 25.80 -3.12
C ALA A 9 14.92 24.41 -2.53
N LEU A 10 14.71 23.41 -3.37
CA LEU A 10 15.24 22.09 -3.04
C LEU A 10 16.23 21.75 -4.14
N ALA A 11 17.51 21.87 -3.77
CA ALA A 11 18.64 21.65 -4.64
C ALA A 11 18.62 20.20 -5.14
N LEU A 12 18.52 20.06 -6.45
CA LEU A 12 18.83 18.85 -7.18
C LEU A 12 20.34 18.59 -7.03
N THR A 13 20.75 17.90 -5.97
CA THR A 13 22.09 17.31 -5.92
C THR A 13 22.05 16.06 -6.78
N ALA A 14 22.42 16.21 -8.05
CA ALA A 14 22.80 15.10 -8.91
C ALA A 14 24.03 14.42 -8.28
N SER A 15 23.80 13.33 -7.56
CA SER A 15 24.87 12.42 -7.15
C SER A 15 25.34 11.65 -8.39
N VAL A 16 26.45 12.09 -8.96
CA VAL A 16 27.29 11.26 -9.83
C VAL A 16 27.77 10.07 -8.99
N VAL A 17 27.15 8.91 -9.16
CA VAL A 17 27.70 7.64 -8.65
C VAL A 17 28.54 7.01 -9.76
N LYS A 18 29.86 7.12 -9.61
CA LYS A 18 30.84 6.28 -10.29
C LYS A 18 30.81 4.89 -9.65
N GLY A 19 30.23 3.92 -10.37
CA GLY A 19 30.53 2.49 -10.33
C GLY A 19 30.57 1.77 -8.98
N THR A 20 29.42 1.26 -8.52
CA THR A 20 29.28 0.03 -7.71
C THR A 20 27.84 -0.46 -7.85
N GLY A 21 27.61 -1.65 -8.41
CA GLY A 21 26.33 -2.39 -8.47
C GLY A 21 25.05 -1.57 -8.30
N VAL A 22 24.65 -0.81 -9.33
CA VAL A 22 23.36 -0.10 -9.32
C VAL A 22 22.28 -1.14 -9.54
N THR A 23 21.57 -1.53 -8.49
CA THR A 23 20.33 -2.30 -8.65
C THR A 23 19.40 -1.48 -9.53
N PRO A 24 18.81 -2.05 -10.59
CA PRO A 24 17.80 -1.36 -11.38
C PRO A 24 16.71 -0.83 -10.43
N VAL A 25 16.23 0.40 -10.65
CA VAL A 25 15.16 1.00 -9.82
C VAL A 25 13.93 0.07 -9.75
N SER A 26 13.68 -0.72 -10.79
CA SER A 26 12.61 -1.73 -10.78
C SER A 26 12.88 -2.93 -9.86
N THR A 27 14.14 -3.32 -9.69
CA THR A 27 14.53 -4.38 -8.74
C THR A 27 14.39 -3.90 -7.30
N ASP A 28 14.73 -2.63 -7.05
CA ASP A 28 14.60 -2.00 -5.74
C ASP A 28 13.12 -1.89 -5.31
N VAL A 29 12.24 -1.38 -6.18
CA VAL A 29 10.78 -1.34 -5.94
C VAL A 29 10.22 -2.74 -5.71
N THR A 30 10.65 -3.74 -6.49
CA THR A 30 10.24 -5.14 -6.29
C THR A 30 10.64 -5.64 -4.90
N ALA A 31 11.86 -5.37 -4.46
CA ALA A 31 12.32 -5.75 -3.13
C ALA A 31 11.49 -5.08 -2.03
N GLN A 32 11.13 -3.81 -2.21
CA GLN A 32 10.32 -3.09 -1.23
C GLN A 32 8.88 -3.62 -1.13
N PHE A 33 8.28 -4.03 -2.25
CA PHE A 33 7.02 -4.76 -2.21
C PHE A 33 7.13 -6.04 -1.38
N THR A 34 8.20 -6.81 -1.55
CA THR A 34 8.46 -8.02 -0.76
C THR A 34 8.64 -7.70 0.72
N VAL A 35 9.42 -6.68 1.06
CA VAL A 35 9.64 -6.25 2.46
C VAL A 35 8.30 -5.89 3.11
N CYS A 36 7.47 -5.07 2.45
CA CYS A 36 6.17 -4.66 2.98
C CYS A 36 5.24 -5.87 3.15
N ALA A 37 5.18 -6.76 2.16
CA ALA A 37 4.39 -7.99 2.23
C ALA A 37 4.83 -8.90 3.39
N ASP A 38 6.13 -9.02 3.64
CA ASP A 38 6.67 -9.81 4.74
C ASP A 38 6.35 -9.22 6.12
N VAL A 39 6.40 -7.89 6.26
CA VAL A 39 5.97 -7.19 7.47
C VAL A 39 4.52 -7.54 7.79
N ILE A 40 3.63 -7.43 6.80
CA ILE A 40 2.20 -7.74 6.96
C ILE A 40 1.97 -9.20 7.38
N VAL A 41 2.64 -10.14 6.71
CA VAL A 41 2.48 -11.58 7.00
C VAL A 41 2.96 -11.92 8.40
N LYS A 42 4.10 -11.37 8.84
CA LYS A 42 4.67 -11.60 10.17
C LYS A 42 3.78 -11.08 11.30
N LEU A 43 2.98 -10.03 11.04
CA LEU A 43 2.06 -9.47 12.03
C LEU A 43 0.80 -10.33 12.25
N GLY A 44 0.43 -11.19 11.30
CA GLY A 44 -0.80 -12.01 11.38
C GLY A 44 -0.95 -12.76 12.72
N PRO A 45 0.01 -13.61 13.12
CA PRO A 45 -0.05 -14.30 14.41
C PRO A 45 -0.07 -13.36 15.61
N SER A 46 0.66 -12.24 15.55
CA SER A 46 0.70 -11.24 16.62
C SER A 46 -0.66 -10.55 16.80
N PHE A 47 -1.35 -10.23 15.70
CA PHE A 47 -2.69 -9.61 15.76
C PHE A 47 -3.72 -10.60 16.28
N GLN A 48 -3.62 -11.88 15.90
CA GLN A 48 -4.49 -12.92 16.45
C GLN A 48 -4.34 -13.04 17.97
N ASP A 49 -3.10 -13.02 18.48
CA ASP A 49 -2.83 -13.07 19.91
C ASP A 49 -3.29 -11.79 20.64
N ALA A 50 -3.03 -10.63 20.05
CA ALA A 50 -3.47 -9.34 20.59
C ALA A 50 -5.00 -9.22 20.67
N CYS A 51 -5.74 -9.66 19.64
CA CYS A 51 -7.20 -9.74 19.67
C CYS A 51 -7.71 -10.66 20.79
N LYS A 52 -7.09 -11.83 20.99
CA LYS A 52 -7.47 -12.77 22.06
C LYS A 52 -7.22 -12.21 23.47
N LYS A 53 -6.19 -11.37 23.60
CA LYS A 53 -5.78 -10.75 24.88
C LYS A 53 -6.39 -9.38 25.11
N ASP A 54 -7.24 -8.90 24.20
CA ASP A 54 -7.82 -7.56 24.20
C ASP A 54 -6.76 -6.45 24.33
N LYS A 55 -5.73 -6.52 23.49
CA LYS A 55 -4.59 -5.59 23.46
C LYS A 55 -4.58 -4.75 22.17
N PRO A 56 -5.44 -3.73 22.05
CA PRO A 56 -5.48 -2.88 20.86
C PRO A 56 -4.15 -2.16 20.60
N ASP A 57 -3.39 -1.81 21.64
CA ASP A 57 -2.11 -1.12 21.48
C ASP A 57 -1.08 -1.95 20.69
N ASP A 58 -1.07 -3.28 20.85
CA ASP A 58 -0.18 -4.18 20.10
C ASP A 58 -0.56 -4.20 18.61
N ILE A 59 -1.86 -4.13 18.31
CA ILE A 59 -2.38 -4.04 16.94
C ILE A 59 -2.02 -2.67 16.34
N VAL A 60 -2.23 -1.59 17.09
CA VAL A 60 -1.89 -0.22 16.68
C VAL A 60 -0.40 -0.10 16.35
N HIS A 61 0.50 -0.61 17.18
CA HIS A 61 1.94 -0.61 16.88
C HIS A 61 2.27 -1.39 15.61
N GLY A 62 1.64 -2.55 15.38
CA GLY A 62 1.85 -3.27 14.12
C GLY A 62 1.31 -2.52 12.91
N LEU A 63 0.15 -1.86 13.02
CA LEU A 63 -0.39 -1.03 11.93
C LEU A 63 0.51 0.16 11.62
N ILE A 64 1.15 0.76 12.63
CA ILE A 64 2.17 1.81 12.44
C ILE A 64 3.36 1.26 11.64
N ASN A 65 3.80 0.02 11.91
CA ASN A 65 4.87 -0.61 11.14
C ASN A 65 4.47 -0.88 9.67
N VAL A 66 3.23 -1.31 9.44
CA VAL A 66 2.68 -1.46 8.08
C VAL A 66 2.65 -0.11 7.37
N HIS A 67 2.13 0.93 8.04
CA HIS A 67 2.07 2.28 7.50
C HIS A 67 3.47 2.80 7.11
N ALA A 68 4.46 2.66 8.00
CA ALA A 68 5.84 3.05 7.71
C ALA A 68 6.43 2.30 6.51
N SER A 69 6.16 1.00 6.40
CA SER A 69 6.61 0.19 5.26
C SER A 69 5.94 0.60 3.95
N LEU A 70 4.66 0.98 3.99
CA LEU A 70 3.93 1.49 2.83
C LEU A 70 4.43 2.88 2.40
N LEU A 71 4.76 3.75 3.37
CA LEU A 71 5.38 5.04 3.07
C LEU A 71 6.75 4.87 2.40
N ASP A 72 7.59 3.97 2.93
CA ASP A 72 8.89 3.68 2.34
C ASP A 72 8.75 3.13 0.90
N LEU A 73 7.84 2.18 0.70
CA LEU A 73 7.50 1.68 -0.64
C LEU A 73 7.05 2.81 -1.58
N SER A 74 6.18 3.71 -1.11
CA SER A 74 5.68 4.83 -1.92
C SER A 74 6.80 5.79 -2.35
N ALA A 75 7.81 6.00 -1.49
CA ALA A 75 8.96 6.85 -1.80
C ALA A 75 9.86 6.22 -2.88
N HIS A 76 10.10 4.91 -2.81
CA HIS A 76 10.85 4.19 -3.86
C HIS A 76 10.12 4.18 -5.19
N ILE A 77 8.79 4.07 -5.15
CA ILE A 77 7.92 4.15 -6.33
C ILE A 77 7.99 5.55 -6.96
N ASP A 78 7.86 6.61 -6.16
CA ASP A 78 7.97 8.00 -6.63
C ASP A 78 9.33 8.29 -7.27
N ALA A 79 10.41 7.75 -6.69
CA ALA A 79 11.76 7.87 -7.25
C ALA A 79 11.93 7.17 -8.61
N GLY A 80 11.07 6.20 -8.96
CA GLY A 80 11.21 5.36 -10.15
C GLY A 80 10.16 5.58 -11.25
N VAL A 81 9.02 6.19 -10.95
CA VAL A 81 7.86 6.22 -11.87
C VAL A 81 8.16 6.83 -13.26
N GLY A 82 9.15 7.72 -13.37
CA GLY A 82 9.55 8.33 -14.64
C GLY A 82 10.48 7.49 -15.53
N VAL A 83 10.93 6.32 -15.05
CA VAL A 83 11.96 5.49 -15.73
C VAL A 83 11.53 4.06 -16.02
N TRP A 84 10.32 3.66 -15.63
CA TRP A 84 9.84 2.29 -15.81
C TRP A 84 9.32 2.00 -17.20
N ALA A 85 9.54 0.77 -17.67
CA ALA A 85 8.90 0.27 -18.87
C ALA A 85 7.54 -0.37 -18.54
N ASP A 86 6.65 -0.50 -19.53
CA ASP A 86 5.34 -1.16 -19.40
C ASP A 86 5.42 -2.56 -18.76
N ALA A 87 6.49 -3.30 -19.02
CA ALA A 87 6.71 -4.63 -18.44
C ALA A 87 6.93 -4.57 -16.92
N ASP A 88 7.69 -3.57 -16.43
CA ASP A 88 7.92 -3.35 -15.01
C ASP A 88 6.60 -2.97 -14.31
N ILE A 89 5.82 -2.08 -14.93
CA ILE A 89 4.54 -1.62 -14.39
C ILE A 89 3.57 -2.80 -14.19
N LYS A 90 3.49 -3.73 -15.16
CA LYS A 90 2.67 -4.94 -15.04
C LYS A 90 3.12 -5.84 -13.90
N VAL A 91 4.44 -5.98 -13.69
CA VAL A 91 4.99 -6.73 -12.54
C VAL A 91 4.57 -6.06 -11.24
N PHE A 92 4.68 -4.74 -11.14
CA PHE A 92 4.31 -3.98 -9.94
C PHE A 92 2.82 -4.05 -9.62
N VAL A 93 1.94 -4.10 -10.62
CA VAL A 93 0.51 -4.35 -10.39
C VAL A 93 0.29 -5.69 -9.71
N GLY A 94 0.95 -6.75 -10.18
CA GLY A 94 0.88 -8.07 -9.54
C GLY A 94 1.39 -8.04 -8.08
N LEU A 95 2.48 -7.33 -7.83
CA LEU A 95 3.02 -7.16 -6.48
C LEU A 95 2.11 -6.34 -5.57
N TYR A 96 1.50 -5.28 -6.08
CA TYR A 96 0.53 -4.47 -5.36
C TYR A 96 -0.73 -5.27 -5.00
N VAL A 97 -1.27 -6.03 -5.93
CA VAL A 97 -2.43 -6.91 -5.67
C VAL A 97 -2.08 -7.96 -4.61
N ASN A 98 -0.90 -8.59 -4.70
CA ASN A 98 -0.42 -9.51 -3.67
C ASN A 98 -0.29 -8.84 -2.28
N LEU A 99 0.21 -7.61 -2.23
CA LEU A 99 0.27 -6.81 -1.01
C LEU A 99 -1.13 -6.55 -0.44
N MET A 100 -2.08 -6.16 -1.29
CA MET A 100 -3.47 -5.91 -0.91
C MET A 100 -4.16 -7.16 -0.37
N VAL A 101 -3.95 -8.33 -0.99
CA VAL A 101 -4.49 -9.61 -0.49
C VAL A 101 -3.95 -9.94 0.90
N LYS A 102 -2.66 -9.73 1.14
CA LYS A 102 -2.05 -9.94 2.47
C LYS A 102 -2.57 -8.94 3.49
N LEU A 103 -2.69 -7.67 3.10
CA LEU A 103 -3.25 -6.63 3.96
C LEU A 103 -4.68 -6.97 4.35
N GLN A 104 -5.53 -7.32 3.38
CA GLN A 104 -6.88 -7.80 3.64
C GLN A 104 -6.92 -8.94 4.65
N ALA A 105 -6.05 -9.96 4.50
CA ALA A 105 -6.01 -11.08 5.43
C ALA A 105 -5.70 -10.61 6.86
N LEU A 106 -4.78 -9.65 7.01
CA LEU A 106 -4.47 -9.03 8.30
C LEU A 106 -5.66 -8.23 8.86
N LEU A 107 -6.35 -7.46 8.02
CA LEU A 107 -7.54 -6.68 8.39
C LEU A 107 -8.70 -7.58 8.83
N LYS A 108 -8.89 -8.73 8.18
CA LYS A 108 -9.90 -9.73 8.59
C LYS A 108 -9.70 -10.20 10.03
N ILE A 109 -8.46 -10.28 10.52
CA ILE A 109 -8.15 -10.64 11.91
C ILE A 109 -8.64 -9.56 12.87
N ILE A 110 -8.43 -8.28 12.53
CA ILE A 110 -8.86 -7.13 13.34
C ILE A 110 -10.38 -7.06 13.41
N VAL A 111 -11.05 -7.20 12.25
CA VAL A 111 -12.52 -7.19 12.16
C VAL A 111 -13.12 -8.35 12.95
N ALA A 112 -12.62 -9.58 12.76
CA ALA A 112 -13.10 -10.74 13.49
C ALA A 112 -12.83 -10.64 15.01
N GLY A 113 -11.76 -9.97 15.40
CA GLY A 113 -11.43 -9.69 16.80
C GLY A 113 -12.19 -8.53 17.43
N GLY A 114 -13.02 -7.81 16.68
CA GLY A 114 -13.78 -6.66 17.18
C GLY A 114 -12.93 -5.43 17.50
N GLN A 115 -11.69 -5.36 17.02
CA GLN A 115 -10.72 -4.31 17.39
C GLN A 115 -10.74 -3.11 16.42
N THR A 116 -11.68 -3.08 15.47
CA THR A 116 -11.79 -2.03 14.44
C THR A 116 -11.91 -0.64 15.03
N ASP A 117 -12.75 -0.47 16.06
CA ASP A 117 -13.00 0.83 16.70
C ASP A 117 -11.76 1.36 17.42
N SER A 118 -11.11 0.50 18.21
CA SER A 118 -9.89 0.82 18.95
C SER A 118 -8.72 1.15 18.03
N CYS A 119 -8.68 0.54 16.84
CA CYS A 119 -7.58 0.71 15.87
C CYS A 119 -7.90 1.72 14.76
N ARG A 120 -9.06 2.40 14.80
CA ARG A 120 -9.63 3.14 13.67
C ARG A 120 -8.69 4.16 13.05
N SER A 121 -8.01 4.97 13.86
CA SER A 121 -7.08 6.00 13.36
C SER A 121 -5.93 5.39 12.57
N SER A 122 -5.31 4.33 13.09
CA SER A 122 -4.20 3.61 12.44
C SER A 122 -4.65 2.87 11.18
N LEU A 123 -5.88 2.36 11.15
CA LEU A 123 -6.47 1.74 9.97
C LEU A 123 -6.68 2.77 8.86
N LEU A 124 -7.27 3.93 9.18
CA LEU A 124 -7.50 5.00 8.22
C LEU A 124 -6.20 5.55 7.63
N ALA A 125 -5.14 5.64 8.44
CA ALA A 125 -3.82 6.10 8.01
C ALA A 125 -3.20 5.24 6.89
N LEU A 126 -3.62 3.99 6.72
CA LEU A 126 -3.14 3.13 5.63
C LEU A 126 -3.65 3.58 4.25
N SER A 127 -4.75 4.34 4.20
CA SER A 127 -5.42 4.68 2.93
C SER A 127 -4.54 5.53 2.01
N ASP A 128 -3.87 6.53 2.55
CA ASP A 128 -3.10 7.50 1.77
C ASP A 128 -1.91 6.86 1.03
N PRO A 129 -1.00 6.13 1.69
CA PRO A 129 0.10 5.51 0.97
C PRO A 129 -0.38 4.44 -0.04
N LEU A 130 -1.47 3.72 0.25
CA LEU A 130 -2.05 2.78 -0.73
C LEU A 130 -2.58 3.49 -1.99
N LYS A 131 -3.20 4.66 -1.84
CA LYS A 131 -3.66 5.49 -2.97
C LYS A 131 -2.52 6.07 -3.78
N VAL A 132 -1.41 6.45 -3.13
CA VAL A 132 -0.22 6.95 -3.82
C VAL A 132 0.32 5.88 -4.77
N VAL A 133 0.48 4.65 -4.27
CA VAL A 133 0.93 3.52 -5.11
C VAL A 133 -0.07 3.23 -6.23
N LEU A 134 -1.38 3.23 -5.93
CA LEU A 134 -2.42 3.01 -6.94
C LEU A 134 -2.41 4.08 -8.05
N SER A 135 -2.22 5.35 -7.69
CA SER A 135 -2.25 6.49 -8.62
C SER A 135 -1.15 6.38 -9.68
N VAL A 136 -0.04 5.73 -9.36
CA VAL A 136 1.04 5.49 -10.32
C VAL A 136 0.60 4.55 -11.43
N PHE A 137 -0.14 3.50 -11.12
CA PHE A 137 -0.67 2.58 -12.13
C PHE A 137 -1.72 3.26 -13.01
N ILE A 138 -2.61 4.06 -12.40
CA ILE A 138 -3.63 4.81 -13.12
C ILE A 138 -2.98 5.83 -14.08
N ASN A 139 -1.96 6.56 -13.62
CA ASN A 139 -1.22 7.51 -14.46
C ASN A 139 -0.46 6.83 -15.60
N ALA A 140 -0.04 5.57 -15.41
CA ALA A 140 0.54 4.74 -16.46
C ALA A 140 -0.52 4.16 -17.43
N GLY A 141 -1.80 4.49 -17.26
CA GLY A 141 -2.90 4.00 -18.09
C GLY A 141 -3.26 2.54 -17.85
N ILE A 142 -2.83 1.95 -16.72
CA ILE A 142 -3.14 0.58 -16.36
C ILE A 142 -4.45 0.55 -15.58
N ASP A 143 -5.41 -0.24 -16.07
CA ASP A 143 -6.63 -0.56 -15.34
C ASP A 143 -6.32 -1.60 -14.24
N VAL A 144 -6.19 -1.10 -13.01
CA VAL A 144 -5.95 -1.89 -11.80
C VAL A 144 -7.25 -2.26 -11.09
N ASP A 145 -8.36 -1.59 -11.41
CA ASP A 145 -9.64 -1.73 -10.70
C ASP A 145 -10.19 -3.15 -10.89
N ALA A 146 -10.18 -3.67 -12.12
CA ALA A 146 -10.61 -5.03 -12.42
C ALA A 146 -9.73 -6.08 -11.73
N THR A 147 -8.42 -5.86 -11.69
CA THR A 147 -7.47 -6.81 -11.08
C THR A 147 -7.62 -6.83 -9.57
N ILE A 148 -7.76 -5.67 -8.94
CA ILE A 148 -7.99 -5.57 -7.49
C ILE A 148 -9.35 -6.17 -7.13
N GLY A 149 -10.42 -5.81 -7.85
CA GLY A 149 -11.76 -6.34 -7.59
C GLY A 149 -11.88 -7.86 -7.74
N ALA A 150 -11.04 -8.50 -8.56
CA ALA A 150 -11.02 -9.95 -8.71
C ALA A 150 -10.32 -10.69 -7.56
N HIS A 151 -9.41 -10.03 -6.84
CA HIS A 151 -8.56 -10.66 -5.82
C HIS A 151 -8.77 -10.14 -4.41
N VAL A 152 -9.33 -8.94 -4.28
CA VAL A 152 -9.44 -8.18 -3.04
C VAL A 152 -10.91 -7.90 -2.77
N ASP A 153 -11.32 -8.33 -1.59
CA ASP A 153 -12.61 -8.11 -0.95
C ASP A 153 -12.69 -6.65 -0.47
N LEU A 154 -13.22 -5.79 -1.33
CA LEU A 154 -13.32 -4.35 -1.07
C LEU A 154 -14.25 -4.03 0.11
N ASP A 155 -15.19 -4.91 0.45
CA ASP A 155 -16.07 -4.74 1.60
C ASP A 155 -15.29 -4.80 2.92
N VAL A 156 -14.24 -5.63 2.99
CA VAL A 156 -13.36 -5.70 4.17
C VAL A 156 -12.57 -4.42 4.35
N LEU A 157 -12.05 -3.86 3.24
CA LEU A 157 -11.35 -2.57 3.26
C LEU A 157 -12.30 -1.45 3.70
N ALA A 158 -13.51 -1.41 3.14
CA ALA A 158 -14.53 -0.44 3.51
C ALA A 158 -14.96 -0.56 4.98
N THR A 159 -15.07 -1.79 5.51
CA THR A 159 -15.40 -2.05 6.93
C THR A 159 -14.40 -1.41 7.89
N VAL A 160 -13.12 -1.37 7.52
CA VAL A 160 -12.07 -0.72 8.31
C VAL A 160 -11.84 0.75 7.93
N GLY A 161 -12.66 1.30 7.03
CA GLY A 161 -12.61 2.69 6.58
C GLY A 161 -11.56 2.99 5.49
N ILE A 162 -10.92 1.97 4.93
CA ILE A 162 -9.98 2.15 3.82
C ILE A 162 -10.77 2.26 2.52
N SER A 163 -10.69 3.42 1.89
CA SER A 163 -11.29 3.68 0.58
C SER A 163 -10.19 3.97 -0.43
N LEU A 164 -10.13 3.21 -1.52
CA LEU A 164 -9.12 3.37 -2.57
C LEU A 164 -9.62 4.21 -3.76
N GLY A 165 -10.88 4.63 -3.77
CA GLY A 165 -11.49 5.33 -4.92
C GLY A 165 -11.68 4.44 -6.15
N ILE A 166 -11.46 3.13 -6.01
CA ILE A 166 -11.67 2.10 -7.02
C ILE A 166 -13.16 1.86 -7.18
N GLN A 167 -13.68 2.02 -8.39
CA GLN A 167 -15.01 1.52 -8.72
C GLN A 167 -14.83 0.09 -9.16
N ALA A 168 -15.00 -0.88 -8.25
CA ALA A 168 -15.17 -2.25 -8.72
C ALA A 168 -16.37 -2.23 -9.67
N ASN A 169 -16.11 -2.44 -10.97
CA ASN A 169 -17.14 -2.92 -11.87
C ASN A 169 -17.45 -4.33 -11.37
N VAL A 170 -18.24 -4.41 -10.30
CA VAL A 170 -18.92 -5.64 -9.92
C VAL A 170 -19.81 -5.92 -11.11
N GLY A 171 -19.27 -6.73 -12.02
CA GLY A 171 -20.05 -7.56 -12.90
C GLY A 171 -20.90 -8.40 -11.96
N VAL A 172 -22.02 -7.83 -11.53
CA VAL A 172 -23.16 -8.57 -11.07
C VAL A 172 -23.44 -9.47 -12.26
N GLY A 173 -22.95 -10.70 -12.19
CA GLY A 173 -23.53 -11.80 -12.91
C GLY A 173 -24.99 -11.78 -12.49
N ALA A 174 -25.78 -11.07 -13.28
CA ALA A 174 -27.22 -11.14 -13.22
C ALA A 174 -27.53 -12.63 -13.30
N SER A 175 -28.07 -13.14 -12.20
CA SER A 175 -28.61 -14.48 -12.12
C SER A 175 -29.57 -14.66 -13.29
N VAL A 176 -29.34 -15.69 -14.10
CA VAL A 176 -30.39 -16.34 -14.89
C VAL A 176 -30.40 -17.80 -14.53
#